data_AF-A0A7C2JEN4-F1
#
_entry.id   AF-A0A7C2JEN4-F1
#
_cell.length_a   1.000
_cell.length_b   1.000
_cell.length_c   1.000
_cell.angle_alpha   90.00
_cell.angle_beta   90.00
_cell.angle_gamma   90.00
#
_symmetry.space_group_name_H-M   'P 1'
#
loop_
_entity.id
_entity.type
_entity.pdbx_description
1 polymer ?
#
loop_
_entity_poly.entity_id
_entity_poly.type
_entity_poly.pdbx_seq_one_letter_code
_entity_poly.pdbx_strand_id
1 'polypeptide(L)'
;MTRLISTLTAWGLLAVVLLAGACGGAAPTPEPGELSGGIVATFEVVGEEFSVWVTNPQTIQQILDLQSGVSKANIPNGVILRGPGRADHNEPWSWHLDPEQIEMAEITVEVCDGTPSFVEEELDYFVETVGRYCPWSAQLVAVEDYR
;
A
#
# COMPACT_ATOMS: atom_id res chain seq x y z
N MET A 1 15.58 -71.48 -36.82
CA MET A 1 16.04 -70.99 -38.14
C MET A 1 15.88 -69.49 -38.17
N THR A 2 17.02 -68.82 -38.16
CA THR A 2 17.27 -67.39 -37.97
C THR A 2 17.02 -66.63 -39.27
N ARG A 3 16.26 -65.52 -39.26
CA ARG A 3 16.32 -64.43 -40.26
C ARG A 3 15.98 -63.12 -39.54
N LEU A 4 16.98 -62.31 -39.21
CA LEU A 4 17.69 -61.32 -40.03
C LEU A 4 17.05 -59.94 -39.93
N ILE A 5 17.82 -59.10 -39.24
CA ILE A 5 17.76 -57.67 -38.99
C ILE A 5 17.73 -56.91 -40.33
N SER A 6 16.86 -55.89 -40.45
CA SER A 6 16.96 -54.90 -41.54
C SER A 6 16.83 -53.47 -41.00
N THR A 7 17.99 -52.80 -41.01
CA THR A 7 18.25 -51.43 -41.47
C THR A 7 17.46 -50.25 -40.88
N LEU A 8 18.23 -49.51 -40.06
CA LEU A 8 18.22 -48.07 -39.79
C LEU A 8 17.78 -47.19 -40.98
N THR A 9 16.90 -46.22 -40.71
CA THR A 9 17.06 -44.82 -41.12
C THR A 9 16.40 -43.92 -40.08
N ALA A 10 17.22 -43.10 -39.43
CA ALA A 10 16.81 -41.98 -38.61
C ALA A 10 16.19 -40.87 -39.50
N TRP A 11 15.95 -39.70 -38.89
CA TRP A 11 15.57 -38.40 -39.48
C TRP A 11 14.08 -38.05 -39.30
N GLY A 12 13.82 -37.14 -38.35
CA GLY A 12 12.54 -36.48 -38.20
C GLY A 12 12.26 -35.93 -36.80
N LEU A 13 13.16 -35.11 -36.24
CA LEU A 13 12.83 -34.22 -35.12
C LEU A 13 11.90 -33.12 -35.64
N LEU A 14 10.67 -33.03 -35.10
CA LEU A 14 10.03 -31.74 -34.82
C LEU A 14 8.97 -31.94 -33.74
N ALA A 15 9.38 -31.76 -32.48
CA ALA A 15 8.46 -31.47 -31.39
C ALA A 15 8.16 -29.97 -31.43
N VAL A 16 6.90 -29.59 -31.59
CA VAL A 16 6.42 -28.25 -31.28
C VAL A 16 5.36 -28.40 -30.21
N VAL A 17 5.79 -28.20 -28.96
CA VAL A 17 4.95 -28.04 -27.77
C VAL A 17 4.97 -26.57 -27.42
N LEU A 18 3.90 -25.83 -27.72
CA LEU A 18 3.67 -24.42 -27.40
C LEU A 18 2.13 -24.21 -27.49
N LEU A 19 1.38 -23.70 -26.51
CA LEU A 19 1.65 -22.81 -25.39
C LEU A 19 0.69 -23.07 -24.21
N ALA A 20 1.21 -22.87 -23.00
CA ALA A 20 0.46 -22.73 -21.77
C ALA A 20 -0.37 -21.42 -21.79
N GLY A 21 -1.67 -21.52 -21.52
CA GLY A 21 -2.51 -20.37 -21.17
C GLY A 21 -2.62 -20.26 -19.65
N ALA A 22 -1.76 -19.44 -19.05
CA ALA A 22 -1.93 -18.98 -17.67
C ALA A 22 -2.24 -17.48 -17.74
N CYS A 23 -3.51 -17.11 -17.57
CA CYS A 23 -3.96 -15.73 -17.47
C CYS A 23 -4.31 -15.43 -16.00
N GLY A 24 -3.83 -14.28 -15.50
CA GLY A 24 -4.25 -13.68 -14.24
C GLY A 24 -3.10 -13.54 -13.26
N GLY A 25 -2.29 -12.50 -13.44
CA GLY A 25 -1.10 -12.22 -12.64
C GLY A 25 -1.42 -11.94 -11.17
N ALA A 26 -0.66 -12.59 -10.28
CA ALA A 26 -0.48 -12.05 -8.94
C ALA A 26 0.16 -10.66 -9.08
N ALA A 27 -0.37 -9.67 -8.36
CA ALA A 27 0.38 -8.44 -8.12
C ALA A 27 1.77 -8.84 -7.58
N PRO A 28 2.86 -8.17 -8.02
CA PRO A 28 4.18 -8.48 -7.50
C PRO A 28 4.11 -8.38 -5.97
N THR A 29 4.48 -9.47 -5.28
CA THR A 29 4.71 -9.39 -3.84
C THR A 29 5.81 -8.36 -3.63
N PRO A 30 5.60 -7.29 -2.84
CA PRO A 30 6.61 -6.29 -2.62
C PRO A 30 7.89 -6.96 -2.11
N GLU A 31 9.03 -6.57 -2.69
CA GLU A 31 10.32 -7.19 -2.38
C GLU A 31 10.67 -6.91 -0.90
N PRO A 32 11.22 -7.89 -0.16
CA PRO A 32 11.61 -7.68 1.23
C PRO A 32 12.57 -6.48 1.36
N GLY A 33 12.09 -5.39 1.97
CA GLY A 33 12.86 -4.16 2.20
C GLY A 33 12.23 -2.88 1.67
N GLU A 34 11.13 -2.94 0.92
CA GLU A 34 10.50 -1.74 0.36
C GLU A 34 9.86 -0.82 1.41
N LEU A 35 9.53 -1.29 2.61
CA LEU A 35 9.01 -0.43 3.70
C LEU A 35 9.99 -0.27 4.87
N SER A 36 11.25 -0.68 4.67
CA SER A 36 12.27 -0.65 5.72
C SER A 36 12.50 0.74 6.30
N GLY A 37 12.65 0.81 7.61
CA GLY A 37 12.97 2.03 8.36
C GLY A 37 11.75 2.83 8.82
N GLY A 38 10.53 2.30 8.68
CA GLY A 38 9.30 2.95 9.12
C GLY A 38 8.28 1.98 9.69
N ILE A 39 7.07 2.48 9.97
CA ILE A 39 5.90 1.66 10.31
C ILE A 39 4.82 1.89 9.25
N VAL A 40 3.92 0.93 9.07
CA VAL A 40 2.64 1.16 8.39
C VAL A 40 1.55 1.22 9.46
N ALA A 41 0.83 2.33 9.50
CA ALA A 41 -0.33 2.52 10.37
C ALA A 41 -1.60 2.55 9.51
N THR A 42 -2.56 1.68 9.83
CA THR A 42 -3.85 1.62 9.13
C THR A 42 -4.91 2.29 9.97
N PHE A 43 -5.68 3.18 9.33
CA PHE A 43 -6.76 3.92 9.94
C PHE A 43 -8.09 3.58 9.27
N GLU A 44 -9.13 3.42 10.08
CA GLU A 44 -10.52 3.35 9.65
C GLU A 44 -11.17 4.74 9.74
N VAL A 45 -11.93 5.12 8.72
CA VAL A 45 -12.69 6.37 8.60
C VAL A 45 -14.05 6.06 7.98
N VAL A 46 -15.10 6.01 8.79
CA VAL A 46 -16.50 5.81 8.36
C VAL A 46 -16.67 4.54 7.50
N GLY A 47 -16.07 3.44 7.94
CA GLY A 47 -16.14 2.12 7.29
C GLY A 47 -15.15 1.92 6.15
N GLU A 48 -14.28 2.88 5.89
CA GLU A 48 -13.22 2.81 4.88
C GLU A 48 -11.84 2.81 5.52
N GLU A 49 -10.90 2.04 4.98
CA GLU A 49 -9.55 1.96 5.52
C GLU A 49 -8.55 2.61 4.57
N PHE A 50 -7.56 3.29 5.15
CA PHE A 50 -6.36 3.74 4.44
C PHE A 50 -5.13 3.50 5.32
N SER A 51 -3.99 3.30 4.68
CA SER A 51 -2.73 2.97 5.32
C SER A 51 -1.71 4.07 5.08
N VAL A 52 -0.90 4.35 6.09
CA VAL A 52 0.15 5.35 6.03
C VAL A 52 1.48 4.73 6.40
N TRP A 53 2.43 4.73 5.48
CA TRP A 53 3.82 4.44 5.80
C TRP A 53 4.46 5.69 6.42
N VAL A 54 5.04 5.56 7.61
CA VAL A 54 5.60 6.67 8.38
C VAL A 54 7.07 6.39 8.69
N THR A 55 7.95 7.31 8.35
CA THR A 55 9.38 7.29 8.68
C THR A 55 9.78 8.41 9.65
N ASN A 56 8.91 9.41 9.87
CA ASN A 56 9.12 10.44 10.87
C ASN A 56 9.20 9.83 12.29
N PRO A 57 10.35 9.88 12.99
CA PRO A 57 10.50 9.22 14.29
C PRO A 57 9.59 9.80 15.38
N GLN A 58 9.25 11.09 15.30
CA GLN A 58 8.32 11.71 16.24
C GLN A 58 6.90 11.17 16.04
N THR A 59 6.45 11.08 14.80
CA THR A 59 5.09 10.61 14.47
C THR A 59 4.94 9.12 14.71
N ILE A 60 6.00 8.34 14.47
CA ILE A 60 6.06 6.94 14.88
C ILE A 60 5.79 6.82 16.38
N GLN A 61 6.46 7.63 17.21
CA GLN A 61 6.20 7.61 18.66
C GLN A 61 4.77 8.03 19.01
N GLN A 62 4.21 9.05 18.33
CA GLN A 62 2.82 9.48 18.54
C GLN A 62 1.82 8.35 18.22
N ILE A 63 2.05 7.59 17.15
CA ILE A 63 1.23 6.44 16.76
C ILE A 63 1.33 5.32 17.80
N LEU A 64 2.53 5.02 18.31
CA LEU A 64 2.73 4.02 19.36
C LEU A 64 2.10 4.46 20.70
N ASP A 65 2.15 5.75 21.01
CA ASP A 65 1.49 6.33 22.19
C ASP A 65 -0.04 6.26 22.06
N LEU A 66 -0.58 6.49 20.85
CA LEU A 66 -2.01 6.28 20.57
C LEU A 66 -2.38 4.79 20.70
N GLN A 67 -1.61 3.89 20.10
CA GLN A 67 -1.84 2.44 20.12
C GLN A 67 -1.84 1.88 21.55
N SER A 68 -0.94 2.37 22.42
CA SER A 68 -0.86 1.97 23.83
C SER A 68 -1.87 2.70 24.74
N GLY A 69 -2.62 3.67 24.20
CA GLY A 69 -3.63 4.44 24.92
C GLY A 69 -3.09 5.59 25.79
N VAL A 70 -1.77 5.87 25.71
CA VAL A 70 -1.11 7.01 26.36
C VAL A 70 -1.59 8.33 25.75
N SER A 71 -1.74 8.37 24.43
CA SER A 71 -2.25 9.53 23.69
C SER A 71 -3.72 9.35 23.31
N LYS A 72 -4.41 10.47 23.08
CA LYS A 72 -5.74 10.54 22.47
C LYS A 72 -5.74 11.20 21.10
N ALA A 73 -4.59 11.64 20.61
CA ALA A 73 -4.42 12.21 19.28
C ALA A 73 -4.62 11.12 18.21
N ASN A 74 -5.84 10.97 17.71
CA ASN A 74 -6.24 9.93 16.76
C ASN A 74 -6.33 10.41 15.31
N ILE A 75 -6.21 11.72 15.05
CA ILE A 75 -6.34 12.30 13.72
C ILE A 75 -4.95 12.31 13.06
N PRO A 76 -4.67 11.47 12.05
CA PRO A 76 -3.49 11.66 11.21
C PRO A 76 -3.65 12.95 10.43
N ASN A 77 -2.67 13.84 10.45
CA ASN A 77 -2.70 15.13 9.79
C ASN A 77 -1.43 15.28 8.95
N GLY A 78 -1.52 14.96 7.65
CA GLY A 78 -0.36 14.81 6.78
C GLY A 78 -0.49 15.54 5.45
N VAL A 79 0.65 15.88 4.84
CA VAL A 79 0.70 16.30 3.43
C VAL A 79 0.24 15.15 2.55
N ILE A 80 -0.66 15.41 1.60
CA ILE A 80 -1.16 14.40 0.67
C ILE A 80 -0.39 14.44 -0.65
N LEU A 81 -0.01 13.27 -1.15
CA LEU A 81 0.75 13.06 -2.38
C LEU A 81 -0.01 12.10 -3.30
N ARG A 82 0.23 12.21 -4.61
CA ARG A 82 -0.35 11.30 -5.62
C ARG A 82 0.37 9.95 -5.65
N GLY A 83 -0.36 8.92 -6.08
CA GLY A 83 0.05 7.52 -6.15
C GLY A 83 -0.17 6.77 -4.82
N PRO A 84 -0.25 5.42 -4.84
CA PRO A 84 -0.51 4.58 -3.65
C PRO A 84 0.64 4.56 -2.63
N GLY A 85 1.74 5.26 -2.94
CA GLY A 85 2.92 5.35 -2.11
C GLY A 85 3.90 4.20 -2.33
N ARG A 86 4.91 4.12 -1.45
CA ARG A 86 5.96 3.09 -1.55
C ARG A 86 5.37 1.70 -1.30
N ALA A 87 5.81 0.70 -2.08
CA ALA A 87 5.30 -0.67 -2.03
C ALA A 87 3.77 -0.77 -2.14
N ASP A 88 3.15 0.23 -2.80
CA ASP A 88 1.70 0.32 -2.97
C ASP A 88 0.92 0.23 -1.63
N HIS A 89 1.54 0.70 -0.52
CA HIS A 89 1.03 0.47 0.84
C HIS A 89 -0.37 1.04 1.10
N ASN A 90 -0.81 2.04 0.34
CA ASN A 90 -2.13 2.63 0.46
C ASN A 90 -3.11 2.19 -0.63
N GLU A 91 -2.86 1.09 -1.35
CA GLU A 91 -3.88 0.50 -2.22
C GLU A 91 -5.19 0.23 -1.45
N PRO A 92 -6.37 0.44 -2.08
CA PRO A 92 -6.58 0.72 -3.50
C PRO A 92 -6.50 2.21 -3.89
N TRP A 93 -6.12 3.09 -2.98
CA TRP A 93 -6.15 4.53 -3.17
C TRP A 93 -5.02 5.00 -4.09
N SER A 94 -5.30 5.97 -4.95
CA SER A 94 -4.32 6.56 -5.87
C SER A 94 -3.58 7.75 -5.26
N TRP A 95 -3.47 7.77 -3.92
CA TRP A 95 -2.82 8.79 -3.11
C TRP A 95 -2.23 8.18 -1.84
N HIS A 96 -1.35 8.91 -1.15
CA HIS A 96 -0.81 8.55 0.16
C HIS A 96 -0.42 9.81 0.94
N LEU A 97 -0.17 9.68 2.25
CA LEU A 97 0.42 10.76 3.03
C LEU A 97 1.94 10.72 2.96
N ASP A 98 2.57 11.89 2.95
CA ASP A 98 4.03 12.01 3.01
C ASP A 98 4.56 11.35 4.30
N PRO A 99 5.53 10.42 4.20
CA PRO A 99 6.00 9.62 5.33
C PRO A 99 6.80 10.43 6.37
N GLU A 100 7.29 11.61 6.01
CA GLU A 100 8.02 12.53 6.89
C GLU A 100 7.15 13.70 7.37
N GLN A 101 6.18 14.15 6.56
CA GLN A 101 5.37 15.34 6.81
C GLN A 101 3.94 15.04 7.31
N ILE A 102 3.87 14.21 8.34
CA ILE A 102 2.64 13.80 9.04
C ILE A 102 2.81 13.93 10.55
N GLU A 103 1.73 14.25 11.26
CA GLU A 103 1.65 14.26 12.72
C GLU A 103 0.30 13.68 13.18
N MET A 104 0.20 13.28 14.46
CA MET A 104 -1.07 12.95 15.10
C MET A 104 -1.62 14.15 15.86
N ALA A 105 -2.90 14.45 15.66
CA ALA A 105 -3.61 15.57 16.28
C ALA A 105 -4.85 15.10 17.06
N GLU A 106 -5.26 15.90 18.05
CA GLU A 106 -6.56 15.76 18.74
C GLU A 106 -7.65 16.66 18.13
N ILE A 107 -7.23 17.70 17.42
CA ILE A 107 -8.11 18.70 16.80
C ILE A 107 -7.44 19.23 15.54
N THR A 108 -8.21 19.39 14.47
CA THR A 108 -7.75 19.94 13.20
C THR A 108 -8.75 20.98 12.67
N VAL A 109 -8.61 21.39 11.42
CA VAL A 109 -9.57 22.25 10.72
C VAL A 109 -10.42 21.40 9.77
N GLU A 110 -11.70 21.73 9.63
CA GLU A 110 -12.66 20.95 8.81
C GLU A 110 -12.27 20.83 7.33
N VAL A 111 -11.41 21.72 6.81
CA VAL A 111 -11.10 21.80 5.37
C VAL A 111 -10.33 20.57 4.84
N CYS A 112 -9.65 19.81 5.70
CA CYS A 112 -8.95 18.58 5.32
C CYS A 112 -9.65 17.30 5.76
N ASP A 113 -10.90 17.39 6.24
CA ASP A 113 -11.71 16.23 6.61
C ASP A 113 -12.36 15.56 5.40
N GLY A 114 -12.63 14.26 5.50
CA GLY A 114 -13.25 13.48 4.43
C GLY A 114 -13.10 11.97 4.65
N THR A 115 -13.87 11.17 3.91
CA THR A 115 -13.60 9.73 3.78
C THR A 115 -12.50 9.49 2.74
N PRO A 116 -11.76 8.38 2.82
CA PRO A 116 -10.79 7.99 1.79
C PRO A 116 -11.36 8.00 0.36
N SER A 117 -12.59 7.55 0.16
CA SER A 117 -13.31 7.56 -1.12
C SER A 117 -13.61 8.97 -1.62
N PHE A 118 -13.94 9.90 -0.73
CA PHE A 118 -14.14 11.30 -1.08
C PHE A 118 -12.82 11.96 -1.49
N VAL A 119 -11.72 11.65 -0.80
CA VAL A 119 -10.37 12.09 -1.20
C VAL A 119 -10.01 11.53 -2.57
N GLU A 120 -10.34 10.27 -2.86
CA GLU A 120 -10.12 9.66 -4.18
C GLU A 120 -10.93 10.35 -5.29
N GLU A 121 -12.22 10.65 -5.04
CA GLU A 121 -13.09 11.35 -5.98
C GLU A 121 -12.62 12.79 -6.24
N GLU A 122 -12.15 13.48 -5.21
CA GLU A 122 -11.71 14.88 -5.25
C GLU A 122 -10.19 15.04 -5.15
N LEU A 123 -9.43 14.06 -5.67
CA LEU A 123 -7.98 13.97 -5.44
C LEU A 123 -7.22 15.23 -5.90
N ASP A 124 -7.60 15.79 -7.05
CA ASP A 124 -6.99 17.02 -7.56
C ASP A 124 -7.21 18.19 -6.59
N TYR A 125 -8.41 18.32 -6.01
CA TYR A 125 -8.70 19.36 -5.03
C TYR A 125 -7.89 19.17 -3.74
N PHE A 126 -7.83 17.94 -3.22
CA PHE A 126 -7.07 17.63 -2.02
C PHE A 126 -5.57 17.87 -2.21
N VAL A 127 -4.99 17.46 -3.34
CA VAL A 127 -3.55 17.63 -3.60
C VAL A 127 -3.20 19.07 -3.93
N GLU A 128 -3.98 19.74 -4.78
CA GLU A 128 -3.58 21.05 -5.34
C GLU A 128 -4.09 22.24 -4.54
N THR A 129 -5.19 22.08 -3.79
CA THR A 129 -5.82 23.18 -3.03
C THR A 129 -5.71 22.98 -1.53
N VAL A 130 -6.11 21.83 -1.00
CA VAL A 130 -6.07 21.57 0.45
C VAL A 130 -4.63 21.30 0.91
N GLY A 131 -3.89 20.50 0.15
CA GLY A 131 -2.49 20.10 0.39
C GLY A 131 -2.30 19.12 1.55
N ARG A 132 -3.36 18.77 2.30
CA ARG A 132 -3.31 17.87 3.45
C ARG A 132 -4.60 17.07 3.58
N TYR A 133 -4.54 15.99 4.35
CA TYR A 133 -5.70 15.20 4.74
C TYR A 133 -5.66 14.93 6.25
N CYS A 134 -6.80 15.15 6.92
CA CYS A 134 -6.94 15.14 8.37
C CYS A 134 -8.31 14.58 8.85
N PRO A 135 -8.59 13.30 8.57
CA PRO A 135 -9.91 12.72 8.83
C PRO A 135 -10.27 12.72 10.33
N TRP A 136 -11.28 13.49 10.72
CA TRP A 136 -11.70 13.63 12.11
C TRP A 136 -12.23 12.34 12.72
N SER A 137 -12.84 11.49 11.88
CA SER A 137 -13.41 10.21 12.29
C SER A 137 -12.38 9.07 12.32
N ALA A 138 -11.09 9.37 12.16
CA ALA A 138 -10.05 8.35 12.09
C ALA A 138 -9.91 7.52 13.37
N GLN A 139 -9.75 6.22 13.19
CA GLN A 139 -9.44 5.27 14.25
C GLN A 139 -8.24 4.43 13.83
N LEU A 140 -7.20 4.38 14.65
CA LEU A 140 -6.07 3.49 14.42
C LEU A 140 -6.51 2.03 14.63
N VAL A 141 -6.41 1.21 13.59
CA VAL A 141 -6.86 -0.20 13.62
C VAL A 141 -5.71 -1.21 13.52
N ALA A 142 -4.59 -0.84 12.90
CA ALA A 142 -3.41 -1.70 12.82
C ALA A 142 -2.10 -0.89 12.79
N VAL A 143 -1.02 -1.51 13.28
CA VAL A 143 0.35 -1.01 13.14
C VAL A 143 1.27 -2.18 12.81
N GLU A 144 2.03 -2.05 11.74
CA GLU A 144 3.06 -2.99 11.31
C GLU A 144 4.44 -2.30 11.36
N ASP A 145 5.41 -2.92 12.04
CA ASP A 145 6.73 -2.31 12.26
C ASP A 145 7.79 -2.91 11.32
N TYR A 146 8.41 -2.06 10.51
CA TYR A 146 9.40 -2.41 9.48
C TYR A 146 10.78 -1.76 9.75
N ARG A 147 11.03 -1.28 10.99
CA ARG A 147 12.30 -0.65 11.39
C ARG A 147 13.41 -1.64 11.70
#